data_AF-A0A2R6GVP6-F1
#
_entry.id   AF-A0A2R6GVP6-F1
#
_cell.length_a   1.000
_cell.length_b   1.000
_cell.length_c   1.000
_cell.angle_alpha   90.00
_cell.angle_beta   90.00
_cell.angle_gamma   90.00
#
_symmetry.space_group_name_H-M   'P 1'
#
loop_
_entity.id
_entity.type
_entity.pdbx_description
1 polymer ?
#
loop_
_entity_poly.entity_id
_entity_poly.type
_entity_poly.pdbx_seq_one_letter_code
_entity_poly.pdbx_strand_id
1 'polypeptide(L)'
;MELTPDELAGVVDVVGPLTHEELVQACGELAFKRGEDVDSEAFEAAIDAALATYHLVAVASEGHAASKRSGDAAEWDHDADVDAPLVVVGPAAFPDIPEGTEDLPHILDVPGRDVSDEAAAVAAEQRFRDDAAEAVRARDDERIQTLLDVSYELEAWGPVELSTARGRLDEATQSN
;
A
#
# COMPACT_ATOMS: atom_id res chain seq x y z
N MET A 1 -16.74 -9.87 5.54
CA MET A 1 -15.97 -8.78 6.16
C MET A 1 -15.63 -7.80 5.09
N GLU A 2 -15.80 -6.52 5.35
CA GLU A 2 -15.26 -5.44 4.52
C GLU A 2 -14.31 -4.68 5.43
N LEU A 3 -13.01 -4.71 5.13
CA LEU A 3 -11.99 -3.96 5.87
C LEU A 3 -11.87 -2.58 5.25
N THR A 4 -11.88 -1.56 6.11
CA THR A 4 -11.56 -0.20 5.69
C THR A 4 -10.06 -0.04 5.38
N PRO A 5 -9.65 0.99 4.64
CA PRO A 5 -8.24 1.29 4.42
C PRO A 5 -7.43 1.46 5.72
N ASP A 6 -8.04 2.05 6.76
CA ASP A 6 -7.41 2.21 8.08
C ASP A 6 -7.30 0.88 8.84
N GLU A 7 -8.28 -0.02 8.68
CA GLU A 7 -8.20 -1.38 9.24
C GLU A 7 -7.10 -2.21 8.56
N LEU A 8 -6.95 -2.09 7.24
CA LEU A 8 -5.83 -2.70 6.51
C LEU A 8 -4.49 -2.14 6.98
N ALA A 9 -4.41 -0.82 7.17
CA ALA A 9 -3.22 -0.19 7.74
C ALA A 9 -2.95 -0.68 9.17
N GLY A 10 -3.98 -0.93 9.99
CA GLY A 10 -3.84 -1.53 11.32
C GLY A 10 -3.33 -2.96 11.30
N VAL A 11 -3.71 -3.77 10.31
CA VAL A 11 -3.13 -5.11 10.12
C VAL A 11 -1.64 -5.00 9.81
N VAL A 12 -1.24 -4.11 8.88
CA VAL A 12 0.17 -3.89 8.52
C VAL A 12 0.96 -3.28 9.69
N ASP A 13 0.35 -2.41 10.50
CA ASP A 13 0.98 -1.80 11.68
C ASP A 13 1.34 -2.84 12.75
N VAL A 14 0.46 -3.83 12.96
CA VAL A 14 0.68 -4.90 13.94
C VAL A 14 1.62 -5.99 13.42
N VAL A 15 1.46 -6.42 12.17
CA VAL A 15 2.24 -7.53 11.60
C VAL A 15 3.60 -7.08 11.11
N GLY A 16 3.73 -5.83 10.67
CA GLY A 16 4.91 -5.27 10.03
C GLY A 16 4.82 -5.35 8.50
N PRO A 17 5.92 -5.04 7.79
CA PRO A 17 5.97 -5.05 6.33
C PRO A 17 5.68 -6.44 5.74
N LEU A 18 4.64 -6.52 4.90
CA LEU A 18 4.15 -7.76 4.27
C LEU A 18 4.21 -7.66 2.75
N THR A 19 4.35 -8.77 2.03
CA THR A 19 4.03 -8.76 0.59
C THR A 19 2.52 -8.60 0.39
N HIS A 20 2.10 -8.27 -0.83
CA HIS A 20 0.67 -8.19 -1.13
C HIS A 20 -0.06 -9.51 -0.85
N GLU A 21 0.54 -10.64 -1.22
CA GLU A 21 -0.04 -11.97 -1.01
C GLU A 21 -0.15 -12.31 0.48
N GLU A 22 0.88 -11.99 1.27
CA GLU A 22 0.85 -12.20 2.72
C GLU A 22 -0.20 -11.31 3.41
N LEU A 23 -0.43 -10.08 2.92
CA LEU A 23 -1.49 -9.22 3.45
C LEU A 23 -2.89 -9.77 3.14
N VAL A 24 -3.09 -10.34 1.94
CA VAL A 24 -4.32 -11.07 1.59
C VAL A 24 -4.51 -12.27 2.52
N GLN A 25 -3.44 -13.04 2.78
CA GLN A 25 -3.48 -14.16 3.71
C GLN A 25 -3.82 -13.70 5.14
N ALA A 26 -3.21 -12.62 5.62
CA ALA A 26 -3.49 -12.02 6.93
C ALA A 26 -4.98 -11.67 7.09
N CYS A 27 -5.57 -11.07 6.06
CA CYS A 27 -6.98 -10.73 6.02
C CYS A 27 -7.88 -11.98 5.99
N GLY A 28 -7.48 -13.02 5.25
CA GLY A 28 -8.15 -14.32 5.23
C GLY A 28 -8.18 -15.00 6.60
N GLU A 29 -7.05 -15.04 7.30
CA GLU A 29 -6.95 -15.58 8.66
C GLU A 29 -7.83 -14.80 9.66
N LEU A 30 -7.85 -13.47 9.54
CA LEU A 30 -8.70 -12.61 10.35
C LEU A 30 -10.20 -12.90 10.10
N ALA A 31 -10.61 -13.02 8.84
CA ALA A 31 -11.98 -13.35 8.48
C ALA A 31 -12.39 -14.74 8.98
N PHE A 32 -11.53 -15.73 8.82
CA PHE A 32 -11.75 -17.08 9.32
C PHE A 32 -11.97 -17.08 10.84
N LYS A 33 -11.16 -16.33 11.60
CA LYS A 33 -11.33 -16.19 13.05
C LYS A 33 -12.66 -15.57 13.47
N ARG A 34 -13.20 -14.66 12.66
CA ARG A 34 -14.52 -14.05 12.90
C ARG A 34 -15.68 -14.90 12.37
N GLY A 35 -15.38 -16.07 11.79
CA GLY A 35 -16.38 -16.96 11.21
C GLY A 35 -17.01 -16.41 9.94
N GLU A 36 -16.27 -15.55 9.23
CA GLU A 36 -16.69 -14.91 7.99
C GLU A 36 -16.00 -15.60 6.79
N ASP A 37 -16.75 -15.75 5.71
CA ASP A 37 -16.27 -16.33 4.45
C ASP A 37 -16.21 -15.20 3.41
N VAL A 38 -14.99 -14.75 3.12
CA VAL A 38 -14.69 -13.64 2.22
C VAL A 38 -13.68 -14.14 1.20
N ASP A 39 -13.94 -13.86 -0.07
CA ASP A 39 -13.05 -14.24 -1.16
C ASP A 39 -11.74 -13.44 -1.11
N SER A 40 -10.62 -14.08 -1.45
CA SER A 40 -9.32 -13.42 -1.58
C SER A 40 -9.39 -12.27 -2.59
N GLU A 41 -10.16 -12.42 -3.68
CA GLU A 41 -10.35 -11.35 -4.67
C GLU A 41 -10.92 -10.06 -4.05
N ALA A 42 -11.75 -10.18 -3.02
CA ALA A 42 -12.30 -9.01 -2.32
C ALA A 42 -11.23 -8.31 -1.47
N PHE A 43 -10.32 -9.06 -0.86
CA PHE A 43 -9.19 -8.49 -0.13
C PHE A 43 -8.17 -7.86 -1.07
N GLU A 44 -7.85 -8.51 -2.19
CA GLU A 44 -6.97 -7.93 -3.22
C GLU A 44 -7.50 -6.57 -3.70
N ALA A 45 -8.79 -6.48 -4.03
CA ALA A 45 -9.41 -5.23 -4.44
C ALA A 45 -9.38 -4.15 -3.34
N ALA A 46 -9.55 -4.53 -2.08
CA ALA A 46 -9.48 -3.60 -0.95
C ALA A 46 -8.05 -3.08 -0.72
N ILE A 47 -7.03 -3.94 -0.86
CA ILE A 47 -5.62 -3.58 -0.73
C ILE A 47 -5.21 -2.65 -1.89
N ASP A 48 -5.60 -2.96 -3.13
CA ASP A 48 -5.36 -2.10 -4.29
C ASP A 48 -5.99 -0.71 -4.13
N ALA A 49 -7.20 -0.66 -3.56
CA ALA A 49 -7.86 0.60 -3.24
C ALA A 49 -7.09 1.39 -2.17
N ALA A 50 -6.65 0.75 -1.08
CA ALA A 50 -5.87 1.37 -0.02
C ALA A 50 -4.49 1.87 -0.51
N LEU A 51 -3.88 1.14 -1.45
CA LEU A 51 -2.68 1.57 -2.16
C LEU A 51 -2.96 2.81 -3.02
N ALA A 52 -4.07 2.85 -3.76
CA ALA A 52 -4.44 3.99 -4.60
C ALA A 52 -4.75 5.26 -3.79
N THR A 53 -5.27 5.11 -2.57
CA THR A 53 -5.56 6.21 -1.65
C THR A 53 -4.43 6.51 -0.67
N TYR A 54 -3.22 5.95 -0.87
CA TYR A 54 -2.04 6.18 -0.04
C TYR A 54 -2.22 5.82 1.45
N HIS A 55 -3.20 5.00 1.79
CA HIS A 55 -3.28 4.40 3.13
C HIS A 55 -2.25 3.28 3.29
N LEU A 56 -1.85 2.69 2.16
CA LEU A 56 -0.73 1.75 2.07
C LEU A 56 0.27 2.25 1.03
N VAL A 57 1.55 1.90 1.22
CA VAL A 57 2.63 2.19 0.27
C VAL A 57 3.35 0.89 -0.06
N ALA A 58 3.57 0.64 -1.35
CA ALA A 58 4.40 -0.46 -1.81
C ALA A 58 5.86 0.02 -1.96
N VAL A 59 6.78 -0.67 -1.31
CA VAL A 59 8.21 -0.40 -1.29
C VAL A 59 8.92 -1.57 -1.95
N ALA A 60 9.77 -1.30 -2.94
CA ALA A 60 10.55 -2.36 -3.57
C ALA A 60 11.43 -3.05 -2.51
N SER A 61 11.39 -4.38 -2.44
CA SER A 61 12.35 -5.12 -1.64
C SER A 61 13.75 -4.98 -2.26
N GLU A 62 14.81 -5.17 -1.46
CA GLU A 62 16.21 -5.03 -1.91
C GLU A 62 16.60 -6.03 -3.04
N GLY A 63 15.70 -6.92 -3.46
CA GLY A 63 15.83 -7.80 -4.63
C GLY A 63 14.90 -7.49 -5.83
N HIS A 64 13.85 -6.67 -5.68
CA HIS A 64 12.85 -6.45 -6.75
C HIS A 64 13.29 -5.53 -7.90
N ALA A 65 14.36 -4.74 -7.72
CA ALA A 65 14.70 -3.63 -8.62
C ALA A 65 15.05 -4.05 -10.08
N ALA A 66 14.97 -5.34 -10.45
CA ALA A 66 15.37 -5.84 -11.77
C ALA A 66 14.52 -6.95 -12.41
N SER A 67 13.32 -7.33 -11.92
CA SER A 67 12.59 -8.46 -12.52
C SER A 67 11.39 -8.06 -13.37
N LYS A 68 11.58 -7.94 -14.69
CA LYS A 68 10.48 -8.02 -15.67
C LYS A 68 10.17 -9.49 -16.01
N ARG A 69 9.06 -9.99 -15.45
CA ARG A 69 8.20 -11.15 -15.83
C ARG A 69 8.84 -12.48 -16.25
N SER A 70 8.31 -13.56 -15.65
CA SER A 70 7.46 -14.61 -16.27
C SER A 70 6.99 -15.51 -15.12
N GLY A 71 5.71 -15.81 -14.90
CA GLY A 71 4.78 -16.42 -15.84
C GLY A 71 4.91 -17.93 -15.77
N ASP A 72 4.34 -18.58 -14.74
CA ASP A 72 3.68 -19.89 -14.78
C ASP A 72 3.23 -20.27 -13.35
N ALA A 73 1.97 -20.66 -13.21
CA ALA A 73 1.37 -21.06 -11.94
C ALA A 73 1.82 -22.47 -11.56
N ALA A 74 2.56 -22.63 -10.46
CA ALA A 74 2.75 -23.92 -9.80
C ALA A 74 3.27 -23.75 -8.37
N GLU A 75 2.57 -24.41 -7.44
CA GLU A 75 2.96 -24.82 -6.08
C GLU A 75 3.40 -23.69 -5.12
N TRP A 76 2.71 -23.59 -3.98
CA TRP A 76 3.03 -22.65 -2.89
C TRP A 76 4.43 -22.93 -2.34
N ASP A 77 5.43 -22.31 -2.97
CA ASP A 77 6.79 -22.17 -2.48
C ASP A 77 6.88 -20.80 -1.81
N HIS A 78 6.90 -20.78 -0.47
CA HIS A 78 7.00 -19.55 0.33
C HIS A 78 8.33 -18.79 0.06
N ASP A 79 9.28 -19.39 -0.66
CA ASP A 79 10.53 -18.79 -1.10
C ASP A 79 10.44 -18.04 -2.45
N ALA A 80 9.35 -18.15 -3.22
CA ALA A 80 9.25 -17.49 -4.54
C ALA A 80 9.05 -15.97 -4.46
N ASP A 81 8.76 -15.43 -3.27
CA ASP A 81 8.30 -14.05 -3.06
C ASP A 81 9.35 -13.15 -2.37
N VAL A 82 10.61 -13.63 -2.22
CA VAL A 82 11.71 -12.84 -1.62
C VAL A 82 11.98 -11.51 -2.33
N ASP A 83 11.55 -11.41 -3.59
CA ASP A 83 11.67 -10.21 -4.38
C ASP A 83 10.36 -9.40 -4.45
N ALA A 84 9.20 -9.80 -3.91
CA ALA A 84 7.99 -8.98 -4.06
C ALA A 84 8.08 -7.63 -3.31
N PRO A 85 7.39 -6.58 -3.79
CA PRO A 85 7.28 -5.33 -3.05
C PRO A 85 6.64 -5.55 -1.68
N LEU A 86 7.20 -4.89 -0.67
CA LEU A 86 6.64 -4.87 0.67
C LEU A 86 5.64 -3.74 0.81
N VAL A 87 4.51 -4.03 1.41
CA VAL A 87 3.44 -3.12 1.76
C VAL A 87 3.68 -2.63 3.18
N VAL A 88 3.70 -1.31 3.34
CA VAL A 88 3.81 -0.62 4.63
C VAL A 88 2.65 0.35 4.81
N VAL A 89 2.44 0.81 6.05
CA VAL A 89 1.47 1.87 6.36
C VAL A 89 1.85 3.13 5.59
N GLY A 90 0.86 3.73 4.93
CA GLY A 90 1.02 4.93 4.10
C GLY A 90 0.69 6.24 4.81
N PRO A 91 0.98 7.38 4.16
CA PRO A 91 0.82 8.71 4.74
C PRO A 91 -0.64 9.12 5.02
N ALA A 92 -1.61 8.56 4.30
CA ALA A 92 -3.02 8.89 4.47
C ALA A 92 -3.71 8.06 5.55
N ALA A 93 -3.03 7.05 6.10
CA ALA A 93 -3.62 6.13 7.07
C ALA A 93 -3.65 6.72 8.48
N PHE A 94 -4.73 6.42 9.18
CA PHE A 94 -4.81 6.46 10.64
C PHE A 94 -5.13 5.04 11.12
N PRO A 95 -4.10 4.18 11.34
CA PRO A 95 -4.30 2.75 11.56
C PRO A 95 -5.33 2.45 12.65
N ASP A 96 -6.36 1.69 12.29
CA ASP A 96 -7.35 1.14 13.23
C ASP A 96 -7.11 -0.37 13.35
N ILE A 97 -6.89 -0.89 14.55
CA ILE A 97 -6.46 -2.27 14.74
C ILE A 97 -7.69 -3.18 14.85
N PRO A 98 -7.96 -4.05 13.86
CA PRO A 98 -9.13 -4.90 13.92
C PRO A 98 -8.99 -5.97 15.03
N GLU A 99 -10.11 -6.36 15.65
CA GLU A 99 -10.11 -7.44 16.67
C GLU A 99 -9.53 -8.75 16.12
N GLY A 100 -8.57 -9.36 16.83
CA GLY A 100 -7.94 -10.63 16.47
C GLY A 100 -6.63 -10.50 15.69
N THR A 101 -6.20 -9.27 15.37
CA THR A 101 -4.96 -8.97 14.64
C THR A 101 -3.70 -9.31 15.45
N GLU A 102 -3.74 -9.17 16.78
CA GLU A 102 -2.61 -9.42 17.68
C GLU A 102 -1.97 -10.83 17.57
N ASP A 103 -2.74 -11.81 17.10
CA ASP A 103 -2.30 -13.19 16.93
C ASP A 103 -1.73 -13.47 15.53
N LEU A 104 -2.00 -12.62 14.54
CA LEU A 104 -1.59 -12.83 13.14
C LEU A 104 -0.08 -13.03 12.99
N PRO A 105 0.81 -12.28 13.68
CA PRO A 105 2.25 -12.51 13.59
C PRO A 105 2.68 -13.94 13.97
N HIS A 106 1.89 -14.63 14.79
CA HIS A 106 2.17 -16.02 15.20
C HIS A 106 1.57 -17.06 14.26
N ILE A 107 0.53 -16.70 13.51
CA ILE A 107 -0.19 -17.63 12.63
C ILE A 107 0.43 -17.64 11.23
N LEU A 108 0.84 -16.47 10.75
CA LEU A 108 1.33 -16.30 9.39
C LEU A 108 2.74 -16.87 9.18
N ASP A 109 3.53 -17.03 10.25
CA ASP A 109 4.93 -17.50 10.22
C ASP A 109 5.80 -16.72 9.19
N VAL A 110 5.45 -15.45 8.96
CA VAL A 110 6.18 -14.58 8.04
C VAL A 110 7.50 -14.12 8.65
N PRO A 111 8.58 -14.00 7.85
CA PRO A 111 9.84 -13.48 8.35
C PRO A 111 9.69 -12.01 8.76
N GLY A 112 10.29 -11.63 9.89
CA GLY A 112 10.36 -10.21 10.26
C GLY A 112 11.18 -9.43 9.24
N ARG A 113 10.56 -8.42 8.62
CA ARG A 113 11.20 -7.51 7.67
C ARG A 113 11.17 -6.09 8.22
N ASP A 114 12.17 -5.30 7.85
CA ASP A 114 12.29 -3.89 8.24
C ASP A 114 12.43 -3.04 6.99
N VAL A 115 11.64 -1.98 6.91
CA VAL A 115 11.70 -0.99 5.84
C VAL A 115 11.99 0.34 6.50
N SER A 116 13.06 1.02 6.08
CA SER A 116 13.38 2.33 6.64
C SER A 116 12.33 3.37 6.22
N ASP A 117 12.03 4.31 7.11
CA ASP A 117 11.15 5.45 6.83
C ASP A 117 11.60 6.21 5.57
N GLU A 118 12.91 6.28 5.33
CA GLU A 118 13.49 6.90 4.13
C GLU A 118 13.14 6.10 2.85
N ALA A 119 13.25 4.76 2.87
CA ALA A 119 12.88 3.92 1.74
C ALA A 119 11.37 4.01 1.46
N ALA A 120 10.55 4.02 2.51
CA ALA A 120 9.11 4.16 2.40
C ALA A 120 8.70 5.54 1.85
N ALA A 121 9.33 6.63 2.33
CA ALA A 121 9.14 7.99 1.82
C ALA A 121 9.54 8.11 0.34
N VAL A 122 10.69 7.54 -0.06
CA VAL A 122 11.13 7.55 -1.46
C VAL A 122 10.14 6.80 -2.36
N ALA A 123 9.66 5.63 -1.94
CA ALA A 123 8.70 4.85 -2.70
C ALA A 123 7.36 5.60 -2.86
N ALA A 124 6.85 6.19 -1.78
CA ALA A 124 5.64 7.01 -1.80
C ALA A 124 5.80 8.24 -2.72
N GLU A 125 6.95 8.91 -2.66
CA GLU A 125 7.26 10.09 -3.49
C GLU A 125 7.33 9.75 -4.99
N GLN A 126 7.96 8.62 -5.33
CA GLN A 126 8.03 8.14 -6.71
C GLN A 126 6.64 7.84 -7.26
N ARG A 127 5.83 7.06 -6.52
CA ARG A 127 4.45 6.76 -6.89
C ARG A 127 3.63 8.04 -7.05
N PHE A 128 3.73 8.97 -6.10
CA PHE A 128 3.05 10.26 -6.15
C PHE A 128 3.34 11.04 -7.43
N ARG A 129 4.60 11.09 -7.85
CA ARG A 129 4.98 11.80 -9.09
C ARG A 129 4.42 11.13 -10.33
N ASP A 130 4.41 9.80 -10.37
CA ASP A 130 3.86 9.03 -11.49
C ASP A 130 2.34 9.23 -11.58
N ASP A 131 1.62 9.09 -10.47
CA ASP A 131 0.18 9.30 -10.36
C ASP A 131 -0.20 10.76 -10.72
N ALA A 132 0.56 11.74 -10.24
CA ALA A 132 0.35 13.15 -10.58
C ALA A 132 0.55 13.41 -12.09
N ALA A 133 1.58 12.83 -12.69
CA ALA A 133 1.82 12.95 -14.13
C ALA A 133 0.73 12.25 -14.95
N GLU A 134 0.19 11.14 -14.48
CA GLU A 134 -0.95 10.46 -15.11
C GLU A 134 -2.24 11.27 -15.00
N ALA A 135 -2.61 11.72 -13.79
CA ALA A 135 -3.83 12.48 -13.54
C ALA A 135 -3.88 13.77 -14.38
N VAL A 136 -2.77 14.51 -14.46
CA VAL A 136 -2.66 15.71 -15.31
C VAL A 136 -2.79 15.37 -16.80
N ARG A 137 -2.20 14.26 -17.27
CA ARG A 137 -2.32 13.82 -18.67
C ARG A 137 -3.76 13.41 -19.01
N ALA A 138 -4.42 12.71 -18.10
CA ALA A 138 -5.79 12.26 -18.24
C ALA A 138 -6.83 13.39 -18.06
N ARG A 139 -6.42 14.52 -17.47
CA ARG A 139 -7.32 15.59 -16.99
C ARG A 139 -8.36 15.05 -16.00
N ASP A 140 -7.89 14.20 -15.11
CA ASP A 140 -8.72 13.62 -14.05
C ASP A 140 -8.75 14.58 -12.85
N ASP A 141 -9.70 15.52 -12.87
CA ASP A 141 -9.81 16.55 -11.83
C ASP A 141 -10.04 15.96 -10.43
N GLU A 142 -10.80 14.87 -10.34
CA GLU A 142 -11.07 14.19 -9.07
C GLU A 142 -9.77 13.60 -8.51
N ARG A 143 -9.02 12.87 -9.34
CA ARG A 143 -7.71 12.35 -8.94
C ARG A 143 -6.72 13.46 -8.61
N ILE A 144 -6.71 14.56 -9.35
CA ILE A 144 -5.84 15.71 -9.06
C ILE A 144 -6.15 16.30 -7.68
N GLN A 145 -7.43 16.46 -7.32
CA GLN A 145 -7.81 16.94 -5.98
C GLN A 145 -7.33 15.99 -4.88
N THR A 146 -7.54 14.68 -5.04
CA THR A 146 -7.02 13.69 -4.08
C THR A 146 -5.50 13.78 -3.92
N LEU A 147 -4.76 13.93 -5.01
CA LEU A 147 -3.30 14.05 -4.97
C LEU A 147 -2.84 15.38 -4.33
N LEU A 148 -3.63 16.46 -4.41
CA LEU A 148 -3.30 17.69 -3.68
C LEU A 148 -3.36 17.45 -2.17
N ASP A 149 -4.41 16.79 -1.67
CA ASP A 149 -4.54 16.47 -0.24
C ASP A 149 -3.41 15.55 0.22
N VAL A 150 -3.19 14.43 -0.50
CA VAL A 150 -2.11 13.47 -0.23
C VAL A 150 -0.73 14.13 -0.22
N SER A 151 -0.51 15.15 -1.07
CA SER A 151 0.79 15.83 -1.10
C SER A 151 1.17 16.50 0.23
N TYR A 152 0.18 16.95 1.01
CA TYR A 152 0.42 17.56 2.31
C TYR A 152 0.63 16.50 3.39
N GLU A 153 -0.15 15.41 3.34
CA GLU A 153 0.01 14.26 4.24
C GLU A 153 1.39 13.63 4.05
N LEU A 154 1.82 13.44 2.80
CA LEU A 154 3.11 12.83 2.48
C LEU A 154 4.30 13.70 2.92
N GLU A 155 4.23 15.04 2.77
CA GLU A 155 5.24 15.96 3.32
C GLU A 155 5.28 15.97 4.87
N ALA A 156 4.15 15.68 5.53
CA ALA A 156 4.10 15.54 6.98
C ALA A 156 4.62 14.17 7.46
N TRP A 157 4.42 13.13 6.65
CA TRP A 157 4.74 11.74 6.98
C TRP A 157 6.23 11.41 6.78
N GLY A 158 6.87 11.93 5.74
CA GLY A 158 8.26 11.61 5.41
C GLY A 158 9.06 12.80 4.87
N PRO A 159 10.41 12.67 4.77
CA PRO A 159 11.29 13.74 4.32
C PRO A 159 11.25 13.93 2.80
N VAL A 160 10.11 14.31 2.25
CA VAL A 160 9.90 14.56 0.81
C VAL A 160 9.65 16.05 0.53
N GLU A 161 9.85 16.48 -0.72
CA GLU A 161 9.56 17.86 -1.14
C GLU A 161 8.68 17.84 -2.40
N LEU A 162 7.42 18.22 -2.23
CA LEU A 162 6.38 18.08 -3.25
C LEU A 162 5.84 19.43 -3.74
N SER A 163 6.33 20.55 -3.21
CA SER A 163 5.92 21.91 -3.61
C SER A 163 5.88 22.14 -5.13
N THR A 164 6.86 21.63 -5.88
CA THR A 164 6.89 21.74 -7.34
C THR A 164 5.83 20.87 -8.03
N ALA A 165 5.60 19.65 -7.53
CA ALA A 165 4.58 18.76 -8.09
C ALA A 165 3.17 19.29 -7.80
N ARG A 166 2.96 19.78 -6.57
CA ARG A 166 1.72 20.44 -6.13
C ARG A 166 1.37 21.63 -7.02
N GLY A 167 2.34 22.50 -7.31
CA GLY A 167 2.13 23.63 -8.22
C GLY A 167 1.62 23.21 -9.62
N ARG A 168 2.09 22.06 -10.14
CA ARG A 168 1.59 21.54 -11.43
C ARG A 168 0.17 20.99 -11.35
N LEU A 169 -0.19 20.35 -10.24
CA LEU A 169 -1.55 19.88 -9.98
C LEU A 169 -2.53 21.07 -9.83
N ASP A 170 -2.12 22.12 -9.09
CA ASP A 170 -2.88 23.36 -8.94
C ASP A 170 -3.09 24.09 -10.27
N GLU A 171 -2.08 24.14 -11.13
CA GLU A 171 -2.20 24.73 -12.47
C GLU A 171 -3.17 23.97 -13.36
N ALA A 172 -3.18 22.64 -13.27
CA ALA A 172 -4.06 21.78 -14.06
C ALA A 172 -5.54 21.99 -13.70
N THR A 173 -5.86 22.14 -12.41
CA THR A 173 -7.24 22.37 -11.94
C THR A 173 -7.77 23.76 -12.29
N GLN A 174 -6.90 24.76 -12.38
CA GLN A 174 -7.26 26.13 -12.79
C GLN A 174 -7.40 26.30 -14.31
N SER A 175 -6.88 25.35 -15.10
CA SER A 175 -6.88 25.40 -16.57
C SER A 175 -8.10 24.72 -17.21
N ASN A 176 -9.03 24.21 -16.40
CA ASN A 176 -10.28 23.58 -16.84
C ASN A 176 -11.47 24.54 -16.71
#